data_AF-A0A930WMN0-F1
#
_entry.id   AF-A0A930WMN0-F1
#
_cell.length_a   1.000
_cell.length_b   1.000
_cell.length_c   1.000
_cell.angle_alpha   90.00
_cell.angle_beta   90.00
_cell.angle_gamma   90.00
#
_symmetry.space_group_name_H-M   'P 1'
#
loop_
_entity.id
_entity.type
_entity.pdbx_description
1 polymer ?
#
loop_
_entity_poly.entity_id
_entity_poly.type
_entity_poly.pdbx_seq_one_letter_code
_entity_poly.pdbx_strand_id
1 'polypeptide(L)'
;MSVSFENKETNHGVLTFTISQEQIKPALDRVFESVKKTLNVPGFRKGHIPRPIFNQRFGEEALYQDALNDLLPAAYEAAVKEAGIEVVAQPTFDVVSMEKGQDWTLTAAVVTKPEVKLGAYKDLEVSVEVSKEVTDADVDARIERERNNLAELVVKEGAAAEGDTVVIDFVGSIDGVEFDGGKGDNFSLGLGSGQFIPGFEDQLVGHSAGETVDVIVTFPEDYQAADLAGKEAKFVTTIHEVKAKEVPALDDELAKDIDEEVETLDELKEKYRKELAEAKEEAY
;
A
#
# COMPACT_ATOMS: atom_id res chain seq x y z
N MET A 1 39.24 22.36 20.18
CA MET A 1 37.98 22.36 19.42
C MET A 1 36.99 23.19 20.23
N SER A 2 36.32 24.15 19.61
CA SER A 2 35.21 24.88 20.23
C SER A 2 33.95 24.42 19.51
N VAL A 3 32.96 23.95 20.27
CA VAL A 3 31.69 23.41 19.75
C VAL A 3 30.56 24.22 20.34
N SER A 4 29.67 24.72 19.49
CA SER A 4 28.46 25.44 19.88
C SER A 4 27.30 24.88 19.08
N PHE A 5 26.23 24.50 19.77
CA PHE A 5 25.01 24.01 19.15
C PHE A 5 23.89 25.02 19.36
N GLU A 6 23.38 25.58 18.27
CA GLU A 6 22.24 26.49 18.29
C GLU A 6 21.01 25.78 17.74
N ASN A 7 19.98 25.61 18.57
CA ASN A 7 18.72 25.02 18.14
C ASN A 7 17.85 26.11 17.50
N LYS A 8 17.55 26.00 16.20
CA LYS A 8 16.81 27.02 15.44
C LYS A 8 15.32 26.68 15.29
N GLU A 9 14.93 25.41 15.31
CA GLU A 9 13.53 24.96 15.22
C GLU A 9 13.25 23.74 16.13
N THR A 10 12.09 23.08 16.01
CA THR A 10 11.72 21.93 16.88
C THR A 10 12.75 20.80 16.82
N ASN A 11 13.26 20.47 15.63
CA ASN A 11 14.24 19.40 15.40
C ASN A 11 15.45 19.85 14.56
N HIS A 12 15.54 21.11 14.15
CA HIS A 12 16.65 21.62 13.33
C HIS A 12 17.61 22.44 14.17
N GLY A 13 18.86 22.00 14.23
CA GLY A 13 19.95 22.71 14.90
C GLY A 13 21.10 23.01 13.96
N VAL A 14 21.89 24.02 14.31
CA VAL A 14 23.13 24.36 13.64
C VAL A 14 24.28 24.10 14.61
N LEU A 15 25.11 23.12 14.30
CA LEU A 15 26.30 22.78 15.05
C LEU A 15 27.49 23.56 14.46
N THR A 16 27.99 24.55 15.19
CA THR A 16 29.22 25.27 14.84
C THR A 16 30.39 24.60 15.54
N PHE A 17 31.40 24.17 14.80
CA PHE A 17 32.61 23.60 15.38
C PHE A 17 33.87 24.14 14.71
N THR A 18 34.95 24.17 15.49
CA THR A 18 36.23 24.74 15.07
C THR A 18 37.33 23.69 15.06
N ILE A 19 37.95 23.47 13.91
CA ILE A 19 39.08 22.54 13.72
C ILE A 19 40.38 23.30 14.01
N SER A 20 41.20 22.78 14.94
CA SER A 20 42.43 23.45 15.33
C SER A 20 43.55 23.31 14.30
N GLN A 21 44.44 24.30 14.26
CA GLN A 21 45.65 24.29 13.44
C GLN A 21 46.53 23.04 13.59
N GLU A 22 46.50 22.39 14.75
CA GLU A 22 47.24 21.15 15.02
C GLU A 22 46.72 19.96 14.22
N GLN A 23 45.43 19.95 13.88
CA GLN A 23 44.80 18.92 13.04
C GLN A 23 44.89 19.28 11.55
N ILE A 24 44.87 20.58 11.23
CA ILE A 24 44.91 21.10 9.85
C ILE A 24 46.26 20.84 9.19
N LYS A 25 47.38 21.17 9.86
CA LYS A 25 48.74 20.99 9.31
C LYS A 25 49.04 19.58 8.79
N PRO A 26 48.83 18.50 9.57
CA PRO A 26 49.10 17.14 9.09
C PRO A 26 48.14 16.71 7.98
N ALA A 27 46.89 17.20 7.94
CA ALA A 27 45.99 16.94 6.82
C ALA A 27 46.45 17.64 5.53
N LEU A 28 46.84 18.91 5.63
CA LEU A 28 47.40 19.67 4.52
C LEU A 28 48.66 18.99 3.93
N ASP A 29 49.50 18.38 4.76
CA ASP A 29 50.66 17.61 4.30
C ASP A 29 50.27 16.30 3.63
N ARG A 30 49.32 15.54 4.19
CA ARG A 30 48.80 14.31 3.56
C ARG A 30 48.15 14.57 2.21
N VAL A 31 47.34 15.62 2.10
CA VAL A 31 46.68 16.03 0.85
C VAL A 31 47.70 16.47 -0.18
N PHE A 32 48.71 17.25 0.22
CA PHE A 32 49.78 17.66 -0.67
C PHE A 32 50.57 16.47 -1.23
N GLU A 33 50.85 15.45 -0.43
CA GLU A 33 51.49 14.20 -0.88
C GLU A 33 50.68 13.45 -1.94
N SER A 34 49.35 13.57 -1.90
CA SER A 34 48.44 13.01 -2.89
C SER A 34 48.37 13.88 -4.15
N VAL A 35 48.16 15.19 -3.98
CA VAL A 35 48.02 16.17 -5.06
C VAL A 35 49.30 16.27 -5.90
N LYS A 36 50.49 16.25 -5.27
CA LYS A 36 51.78 16.33 -6.00
C LYS A 36 52.01 15.17 -6.97
N LYS A 37 51.40 13.99 -6.73
CA LYS A 37 51.52 12.82 -7.62
C LYS A 37 50.73 13.00 -8.91
N THR A 38 49.65 13.77 -8.86
CA THR A 38 48.75 14.00 -10.01
C THR A 38 49.19 15.21 -10.83
N LEU A 39 49.82 16.21 -10.19
CA LEU A 39 50.22 17.44 -10.85
C LEU A 39 51.44 17.29 -11.76
N ASN A 40 51.35 17.93 -12.93
CA ASN A 40 52.46 18.11 -13.87
C ASN A 40 52.88 19.58 -13.87
N VAL A 41 54.10 19.87 -13.42
CA VAL A 41 54.57 21.26 -13.23
C VAL A 41 55.87 21.46 -14.02
N PRO A 42 55.95 22.47 -14.92
CA PRO A 42 57.16 22.74 -15.69
C PRO A 42 58.37 22.99 -14.78
N GLY A 43 59.44 22.22 -15.00
CA GLY A 43 60.70 22.27 -14.24
C GLY A 43 60.85 21.23 -13.12
N PHE A 44 59.80 20.48 -12.78
CA PHE A 44 59.85 19.43 -11.74
C PHE A 44 59.36 18.09 -12.28
N ARG A 45 60.01 17.00 -11.86
CA ARG A 45 59.54 15.64 -12.16
C ARG A 45 58.21 15.42 -11.42
N LYS A 46 57.22 14.82 -12.11
CA LYS A 46 55.91 14.44 -11.54
C LYS A 46 56.08 13.79 -10.16
N GLY A 47 55.37 14.28 -9.15
CA GLY A 47 55.47 13.78 -7.76
C GLY A 47 56.54 14.41 -6.87
N HIS A 48 57.49 15.18 -7.43
CA HIS A 48 58.67 15.68 -6.70
C HIS A 48 58.72 17.21 -6.57
N ILE A 49 57.57 17.89 -6.60
CA ILE A 49 57.50 19.32 -6.33
C ILE A 49 57.65 19.58 -4.82
N PRO A 50 58.54 20.50 -4.38
CA PRO A 50 58.61 20.92 -2.97
C PRO A 50 57.42 21.79 -2.55
N ARG A 51 56.99 21.66 -1.28
CA ARG A 51 55.86 22.40 -0.69
C ARG A 51 55.95 23.94 -0.87
N PRO A 52 57.10 24.61 -0.67
CA PRO A 52 57.18 26.06 -0.84
C PRO A 52 56.92 26.53 -2.28
N ILE A 53 57.37 25.74 -3.26
CA ILE A 53 57.18 26.05 -4.69
C ILE A 53 55.73 25.80 -5.11
N PHE A 54 55.09 24.78 -4.55
CA PHE A 54 53.66 24.55 -4.76
C PHE A 54 52.81 25.70 -4.21
N ASN A 55 53.04 26.10 -2.96
CA ASN A 55 52.31 27.21 -2.35
C ASN A 55 52.50 28.53 -3.12
N GLN A 56 53.68 28.76 -3.73
CA GLN A 56 53.95 29.95 -4.54
C GLN A 56 53.23 29.94 -5.91
N ARG A 57 53.03 28.76 -6.52
CA ARG A 57 52.42 28.64 -7.86
C ARG A 57 50.91 28.45 -7.84
N PHE A 58 50.38 27.71 -6.87
CA PHE A 58 48.97 27.31 -6.82
C PHE A 58 48.21 27.89 -5.63
N GLY A 59 48.92 28.51 -4.68
CA GLY A 59 48.32 28.91 -3.40
C GLY A 59 48.14 27.71 -2.47
N GLU A 60 48.20 27.97 -1.16
CA GLU A 60 47.95 26.93 -0.16
C GLU A 60 46.45 26.58 -0.07
N GLU A 61 45.59 27.54 -0.44
CA GLU A 61 44.13 27.45 -0.50
C GLU A 61 43.64 26.33 -1.43
N ALA A 62 44.42 26.00 -2.46
CA ALA A 62 44.12 24.89 -3.38
C ALA A 62 44.05 23.54 -2.68
N LEU A 63 44.63 23.42 -1.48
CA LEU A 63 44.60 22.19 -0.68
C LEU A 63 43.55 22.22 0.43
N TYR A 64 42.87 23.36 0.63
CA TYR A 64 41.99 23.54 1.78
C TYR A 64 40.71 22.72 1.65
N GLN A 65 40.08 22.69 0.46
CA GLN A 65 38.87 21.89 0.24
C GLN A 65 39.14 20.39 0.41
N ASP A 66 40.24 19.89 -0.15
CA ASP A 66 40.62 18.48 -0.04
C ASP A 66 41.01 18.10 1.38
N ALA A 67 41.72 18.98 2.11
CA ALA A 67 42.06 18.76 3.51
C ALA A 67 40.84 18.86 4.42
N LEU A 68 39.88 19.73 4.09
CA LEU A 68 38.61 19.80 4.78
C LEU A 68 37.84 18.50 4.58
N ASN A 69 37.70 17.99 3.35
CA ASN A 69 37.00 16.73 3.08
C ASN A 69 37.61 15.52 3.82
N ASP A 70 38.93 15.49 4.02
CA ASP A 70 39.61 14.45 4.81
C ASP A 70 39.34 14.58 6.32
N LEU A 71 39.33 15.82 6.84
CA LEU A 71 39.17 16.08 8.28
C LEU A 71 37.72 16.13 8.75
N LEU A 72 36.80 16.51 7.86
CA LEU A 72 35.41 16.82 8.16
C LEU A 72 34.67 15.64 8.82
N PRO A 73 34.79 14.38 8.36
CA PRO A 73 34.09 13.26 8.98
C PRO A 73 34.48 13.06 10.45
N ALA A 74 35.78 13.05 10.75
CA ALA A 74 36.29 12.82 12.10
C ALA A 74 36.03 14.02 13.02
N ALA A 75 36.17 15.25 12.50
CA ALA A 75 35.89 16.47 13.25
C ALA A 75 34.39 16.60 13.59
N TYR A 76 33.52 16.24 12.65
CA TYR A 76 32.07 16.23 12.86
C TYR A 76 31.65 15.17 13.89
N GLU A 77 32.17 13.94 13.80
CA GLU A 77 31.86 12.88 14.78
C GLU A 77 32.27 13.30 16.20
N ALA A 78 33.46 13.91 16.35
CA ALA A 78 33.91 14.46 17.63
C ALA A 78 32.97 15.58 18.12
N ALA A 79 32.56 16.50 17.25
CA ALA A 79 31.67 17.60 17.60
C ALA A 79 30.25 17.13 17.98
N VAL A 80 29.70 16.13 17.29
CA VAL A 80 28.40 15.52 17.64
C VAL A 80 28.47 14.84 19.01
N LYS A 81 29.57 14.11 19.28
CA LYS A 81 29.79 13.44 20.56
C LYS A 81 29.96 14.43 21.71
N GLU A 82 30.67 15.54 21.48
CA GLU A 82 30.85 16.60 22.47
C GLU A 82 29.55 17.38 22.72
N ALA A 83 28.72 17.59 21.69
CA ALA A 83 27.42 18.22 21.80
C ALA A 83 26.33 17.30 22.39
N GLY A 84 26.56 15.98 22.42
CA GLY A 84 25.62 15.00 22.99
C GLY A 84 24.30 14.86 22.24
N ILE A 85 24.28 15.19 20.94
CA ILE A 85 23.08 15.20 20.10
C ILE A 85 22.92 13.90 19.30
N GLU A 86 21.69 13.37 19.23
CA GLU A 86 21.36 12.26 18.33
C GLU A 86 20.89 12.81 16.98
N VAL A 87 21.77 12.77 15.98
CA VAL A 87 21.48 13.23 14.62
C VAL A 87 20.80 12.11 13.82
N VAL A 88 19.65 12.40 13.21
CA VAL A 88 18.84 11.41 12.47
C VAL A 88 18.88 11.57 10.95
N ALA A 89 19.49 12.65 10.45
CA ALA A 89 19.62 12.94 9.03
C ALA A 89 21.07 13.29 8.65
N GLN A 90 21.39 13.19 7.35
CA GLN A 90 22.69 13.64 6.88
C GLN A 90 22.83 15.16 7.06
N PRO A 91 23.91 15.64 7.69
CA PRO A 91 24.15 17.07 7.87
C PRO A 91 24.45 17.78 6.55
N THR A 92 24.07 19.05 6.46
CA THR A 92 24.57 19.96 5.42
C THR A 92 25.67 20.84 6.02
N PHE A 93 26.84 20.87 5.40
CA PHE A 93 28.00 21.62 5.90
C PHE A 93 28.21 22.91 5.12
N ASP A 94 28.43 24.00 5.86
CA ASP A 94 28.83 25.30 5.33
C ASP A 94 30.14 25.76 5.98
N VAL A 95 31.02 26.33 5.18
CA VAL A 95 32.32 26.86 5.64
C VAL A 95 32.13 28.32 6.03
N VAL A 96 32.37 28.65 7.30
CA VAL A 96 32.23 30.02 7.81
C VAL A 96 33.54 30.79 7.66
N SER A 97 34.65 30.17 8.07
CA SER A 97 35.98 30.77 7.91
C SER A 97 37.05 29.70 7.71
N MET A 98 37.95 29.95 6.77
CA MET A 98 39.03 29.05 6.40
C MET A 98 40.29 29.85 6.03
N GLU A 99 40.81 30.58 7.02
CA GLU A 99 41.98 31.44 6.84
C GLU A 99 43.29 30.69 7.10
N LYS A 100 44.36 31.17 6.46
CA LYS A 100 45.70 30.62 6.62
C LYS A 100 46.24 30.89 8.03
N GLY A 101 46.64 29.82 8.72
CA GLY A 101 47.25 29.89 10.04
C GLY A 101 46.26 30.19 11.18
N GLN A 102 44.95 30.24 10.88
CA GLN A 102 43.87 30.34 11.86
C GLN A 102 43.05 29.05 11.88
N ASP A 103 42.38 28.79 12.98
CA ASP A 103 41.50 27.63 13.08
C ASP A 103 40.33 27.74 12.06
N TRP A 104 39.88 26.60 11.55
CA TRP A 104 38.80 26.56 10.56
C TRP A 104 37.46 26.42 11.26
N THR A 105 36.53 27.33 10.98
CA THR A 105 35.19 27.33 11.56
C THR A 105 34.17 26.84 10.54
N LEU A 106 33.42 25.81 10.92
CA LEU A 106 32.40 25.16 10.10
C LEU A 106 31.07 25.14 10.82
N THR A 107 30.00 25.19 10.05
CA THR A 107 28.63 25.00 10.52
C THR A 107 28.03 23.78 9.87
N ALA A 108 27.44 22.89 10.66
CA ALA A 108 26.67 21.74 10.19
C ALA A 108 25.20 21.94 10.57
N ALA A 109 24.34 22.11 9.58
CA ALA A 109 22.90 22.04 9.79
C ALA A 109 22.51 20.57 10.00
N VAL A 110 21.99 20.26 11.19
CA VAL A 110 21.66 18.90 11.64
C VAL A 110 20.20 18.81 12.04
N VAL A 111 19.60 17.65 11.78
CA VAL A 111 18.27 17.31 12.30
C VAL A 111 18.45 16.38 13.49
N THR A 112 18.03 16.82 14.67
CA THR A 112 18.09 16.02 15.90
C THR A 112 16.82 15.20 16.07
N LYS A 113 16.94 14.06 16.74
CA LYS A 113 15.79 13.25 17.13
C LYS A 113 14.82 14.09 17.98
N PRO A 114 13.51 14.10 17.68
CA PRO A 114 12.54 14.79 18.51
C PRO A 114 12.47 14.18 19.91
N GLU A 115 12.33 15.02 20.92
CA GLU A 115 11.87 14.57 22.23
C GLU A 115 10.38 14.23 22.16
N VAL A 116 10.06 12.94 22.13
CA VAL A 116 8.67 12.48 22.19
C VAL A 116 8.23 12.46 23.65
N LYS A 117 7.37 13.40 24.02
CA LYS A 117 6.65 13.37 25.31
C LYS A 117 5.34 12.62 25.10
N LEU A 118 5.30 11.37 25.52
CA LEU A 118 4.07 10.58 25.51
C LEU A 118 3.03 11.25 26.42
N GLY A 119 1.82 11.45 25.91
CA GLY A 119 0.68 11.91 26.70
C GLY A 119 0.13 10.83 27.63
N ALA A 120 -1.11 10.96 28.08
CA ALA A 120 -1.81 9.90 28.81
C ALA A 120 -2.27 8.79 27.86
N TYR A 121 -1.38 7.85 27.55
CA TYR A 121 -1.66 6.71 26.65
C TYR A 121 -2.24 5.49 27.37
N LYS A 122 -2.24 5.49 28.71
CA LYS A 122 -2.69 4.35 29.53
C LYS A 122 -4.20 4.29 29.74
N ASP A 123 -4.90 5.41 29.50
CA ASP A 123 -6.34 5.53 29.68
C ASP A 123 -7.10 5.47 28.33
N LEU A 124 -6.45 4.96 27.28
CA LEU A 124 -7.07 4.77 25.97
C LEU A 124 -7.89 3.48 25.99
N GLU A 125 -9.22 3.61 26.04
CA GLU A 125 -10.14 2.50 25.83
C GLU A 125 -10.33 2.28 24.33
N VAL A 126 -10.07 1.06 23.87
CA VAL A 126 -10.39 0.61 22.50
C VAL A 126 -11.54 -0.37 22.61
N SER A 127 -12.69 0.00 22.07
CA SER A 127 -13.84 -0.88 21.96
C SER A 127 -13.65 -1.81 20.77
N VAL A 128 -13.47 -3.10 21.03
CA VAL A 128 -13.56 -4.14 19.99
C VAL A 128 -15.03 -4.54 19.89
N GLU A 129 -15.69 -4.12 18.80
CA GLU A 129 -17.11 -4.45 18.55
C GLU A 129 -17.32 -5.91 18.11
N VAL A 130 -16.23 -6.65 17.88
CA VAL A 130 -16.28 -8.05 17.43
C VAL A 130 -16.58 -8.95 18.63
N SER A 131 -17.76 -9.55 18.65
CA SER A 131 -18.10 -10.57 19.65
C SER A 131 -17.30 -11.84 19.38
N LYS A 132 -16.60 -12.36 20.37
CA LYS A 132 -15.87 -13.64 20.29
C LYS A 132 -16.77 -14.86 20.15
N GLU A 133 -18.05 -14.72 20.46
CA GLU A 133 -18.98 -15.85 20.44
C GLU A 133 -19.33 -16.24 19.01
N VAL A 134 -19.06 -17.49 18.66
CA VAL A 134 -19.60 -18.14 17.45
C VAL A 134 -20.99 -18.62 17.81
N THR A 135 -21.99 -18.11 17.12
CA THR A 135 -23.37 -18.57 17.30
C THR A 135 -23.66 -19.76 16.39
N ASP A 136 -24.65 -20.57 16.75
CA ASP A 136 -25.11 -21.67 15.87
C ASP A 136 -25.61 -21.14 14.53
N ALA A 137 -26.17 -19.93 14.51
CA ALA A 137 -26.57 -19.23 13.30
C ALA A 137 -25.38 -18.93 12.37
N ASP A 138 -24.20 -18.62 12.91
CA ASP A 138 -22.99 -18.40 12.10
C ASP A 138 -22.53 -19.70 11.43
N VAL A 139 -22.62 -20.81 12.14
CA VAL A 139 -22.26 -22.15 11.64
C VAL A 139 -23.26 -22.60 10.58
N ASP A 140 -24.56 -22.50 10.87
CA ASP A 140 -25.62 -22.87 9.94
C ASP A 140 -25.56 -22.00 8.67
N ALA A 141 -25.35 -20.69 8.79
CA ALA A 141 -25.18 -19.80 7.64
C ALA A 141 -23.97 -20.18 6.77
N ARG A 142 -22.86 -20.59 7.40
CA ARG A 142 -21.68 -21.08 6.67
C ARG A 142 -21.98 -22.38 5.92
N ILE A 143 -22.65 -23.35 6.57
CA ILE A 143 -23.04 -24.61 5.93
C ILE A 143 -24.02 -24.34 4.79
N GLU A 144 -25.01 -23.46 4.99
CA GLU A 144 -25.95 -23.10 3.92
C GLU A 144 -25.26 -22.44 2.74
N ARG A 145 -24.21 -21.65 2.97
CA ARG A 145 -23.41 -21.06 1.90
C ARG A 145 -22.69 -22.13 1.09
N GLU A 146 -22.02 -23.08 1.74
CA GLU A 146 -21.33 -24.17 1.03
C GLU A 146 -22.32 -25.11 0.32
N ARG A 147 -23.43 -25.44 0.98
CA ARG A 147 -24.54 -26.19 0.36
C ARG A 147 -25.07 -25.49 -0.89
N ASN A 148 -25.15 -24.16 -0.87
CA ASN A 148 -25.55 -23.37 -2.02
C ASN A 148 -24.49 -23.30 -3.14
N ASN A 149 -23.21 -23.46 -2.81
CA ASN A 149 -22.12 -23.52 -3.79
C ASN A 149 -22.08 -24.87 -4.52
N LEU A 150 -22.40 -25.95 -3.80
CA LEU A 150 -22.50 -27.32 -4.35
C LEU A 150 -23.80 -27.60 -5.09
N ALA A 151 -24.71 -26.63 -5.16
CA ALA A 151 -25.97 -26.82 -5.85
C ALA A 151 -25.78 -26.96 -7.37
N GLU A 152 -26.44 -27.96 -7.94
CA GLU A 152 -26.43 -28.19 -9.38
C GLU A 152 -27.57 -27.45 -10.07
N LEU A 153 -27.32 -26.99 -11.31
CA LEU A 153 -28.32 -26.34 -12.14
C LEU A 153 -28.94 -27.36 -13.08
N VAL A 154 -30.18 -27.77 -12.80
CA VAL A 154 -30.91 -28.76 -13.59
C VAL A 154 -31.98 -28.08 -14.42
N VAL A 155 -32.03 -28.36 -15.72
CA VAL A 155 -33.06 -27.81 -16.62
C VAL A 155 -34.44 -28.27 -16.14
N LYS A 156 -35.36 -27.31 -15.95
CA LYS A 156 -36.73 -27.60 -15.54
C LYS A 156 -37.73 -27.17 -16.60
N GLU A 157 -38.84 -27.89 -16.68
CA GLU A 157 -39.99 -27.53 -17.49
C GLU A 157 -40.96 -26.71 -16.63
N GLY A 158 -41.01 -25.39 -16.84
CA GLY A 158 -41.92 -24.49 -16.14
C GLY A 158 -41.50 -23.04 -16.18
N ALA A 159 -42.33 -22.18 -15.60
CA ALA A 159 -42.03 -20.78 -15.41
C ALA A 159 -40.83 -20.59 -14.47
N ALA A 160 -40.01 -19.58 -14.74
CA ALA A 160 -38.93 -19.16 -13.87
C ALA A 160 -39.49 -18.59 -12.56
N ALA A 161 -38.84 -18.89 -11.46
CA ALA A 161 -39.14 -18.48 -10.10
C ALA A 161 -37.90 -17.85 -9.48
N GLU A 162 -38.09 -17.10 -8.40
CA GLU A 162 -36.99 -16.55 -7.61
C GLU A 162 -36.04 -17.67 -7.14
N GLY A 163 -34.73 -17.51 -7.37
CA GLY A 163 -33.71 -18.52 -7.10
C GLY A 163 -33.37 -19.46 -8.27
N ASP A 164 -34.16 -19.47 -9.35
CA ASP A 164 -33.78 -20.20 -10.58
C ASP A 164 -32.72 -19.45 -11.38
N THR A 165 -32.06 -20.17 -12.29
CA THR A 165 -31.15 -19.60 -13.27
C THR A 165 -31.76 -19.68 -14.67
N VAL A 166 -31.88 -18.54 -15.34
CA VAL A 166 -32.40 -18.44 -16.70
C VAL A 166 -31.25 -18.19 -17.67
N VAL A 167 -31.25 -18.90 -18.80
CA VAL A 167 -30.34 -18.62 -19.92
C VAL A 167 -31.07 -17.69 -20.86
N ILE A 168 -30.55 -16.48 -21.05
CA ILE A 168 -31.23 -15.41 -21.77
C ILE A 168 -30.36 -14.78 -22.84
N ASP A 169 -31.01 -14.33 -23.91
CA ASP A 169 -30.47 -13.31 -24.82
C ASP A 169 -31.20 -12.01 -24.52
N PHE A 170 -30.51 -10.89 -24.47
CA PHE A 170 -31.14 -9.60 -24.26
C PHE A 170 -30.56 -8.53 -25.16
N VAL A 171 -31.41 -7.60 -25.59
CA VAL A 171 -31.03 -6.41 -26.35
C VAL A 171 -31.66 -5.18 -25.70
N GLY A 172 -30.82 -4.36 -25.09
CA GLY A 172 -31.16 -3.13 -24.41
C GLY A 172 -31.16 -1.93 -25.35
N SER A 173 -32.19 -1.11 -25.24
CA SER A 173 -32.38 0.11 -26.00
C SER A 173 -32.86 1.26 -25.10
N ILE A 174 -32.36 2.46 -25.35
CA ILE A 174 -32.82 3.72 -24.73
C ILE A 174 -33.40 4.57 -25.84
N ASP A 175 -34.65 5.00 -25.70
CA ASP A 175 -35.37 5.78 -26.73
C ASP A 175 -35.35 5.12 -28.13
N GLY A 176 -35.29 3.78 -28.19
CA GLY A 176 -35.23 3.00 -29.42
C GLY A 176 -33.84 2.88 -30.06
N VAL A 177 -32.78 3.36 -29.39
CA VAL A 177 -31.38 3.22 -29.83
C VAL A 177 -30.69 2.20 -28.93
N GLU A 178 -30.12 1.15 -29.53
CA GLU A 178 -29.28 0.19 -28.80
C GLU A 178 -28.03 0.89 -28.24
N PHE A 179 -27.64 0.55 -27.02
CA PHE A 179 -26.47 1.11 -26.36
C PHE A 179 -25.41 0.04 -26.10
N ASP A 180 -24.16 0.47 -26.01
CA ASP A 180 -23.03 -0.44 -25.79
C ASP A 180 -23.08 -1.07 -24.39
N GLY A 181 -22.86 -2.38 -24.31
CA GLY A 181 -23.07 -3.17 -23.08
C GLY A 181 -24.53 -3.55 -22.79
N GLY A 182 -25.49 -3.11 -23.60
CA GLY A 182 -26.90 -3.47 -23.49
C GLY A 182 -27.28 -4.81 -24.14
N LYS A 183 -26.34 -5.51 -24.76
CA LYS A 183 -26.60 -6.77 -25.49
C LYS A 183 -25.81 -7.94 -24.90
N GLY A 184 -26.48 -9.06 -24.69
CA GLY A 184 -25.87 -10.32 -24.30
C GLY A 184 -26.55 -11.50 -24.97
N ASP A 185 -25.77 -12.51 -25.37
CA ASP A 185 -26.26 -13.76 -25.95
C ASP A 185 -25.85 -14.94 -25.05
N ASN A 186 -26.73 -15.92 -24.84
CA ASN A 186 -26.59 -17.09 -23.98
C ASN A 186 -26.11 -16.78 -22.55
N PHE A 187 -26.63 -15.70 -21.98
CA PHE A 187 -26.23 -15.25 -20.67
C PHE A 187 -26.96 -16.04 -19.57
N SER A 188 -26.22 -16.62 -18.63
CA SER A 188 -26.78 -17.36 -17.50
C SER A 188 -27.00 -16.40 -16.32
N LEU A 189 -28.26 -16.09 -16.01
CA LEU A 189 -28.64 -15.15 -14.94
C LEU A 189 -29.40 -15.88 -13.82
N GLY A 190 -28.88 -15.80 -12.60
CA GLY A 190 -29.61 -16.24 -11.41
C GLY A 190 -30.61 -15.17 -10.96
N LEU A 191 -31.89 -15.53 -10.89
CA LEU A 191 -32.96 -14.64 -10.42
C LEU A 191 -32.85 -14.43 -8.91
N GLY A 192 -32.66 -13.19 -8.48
CA GLY A 192 -32.36 -12.82 -7.09
C GLY A 192 -30.86 -12.69 -6.78
N SER A 193 -29.99 -12.76 -7.79
CA SER A 193 -28.54 -12.57 -7.60
C SER A 193 -28.14 -11.10 -7.45
N GLY A 194 -28.98 -10.17 -7.94
CA GLY A 194 -28.68 -8.74 -7.95
C GLY A 194 -27.52 -8.41 -8.90
N GLN A 195 -27.23 -9.29 -9.86
CA GLN A 195 -26.19 -9.10 -10.85
C GLN A 195 -26.62 -8.08 -11.93
N PHE A 196 -27.93 -8.00 -12.19
CA PHE A 196 -28.50 -7.02 -13.11
C PHE A 196 -29.06 -5.81 -12.36
N ILE A 197 -29.43 -4.78 -13.13
CA ILE A 197 -30.08 -3.59 -12.57
C ILE A 197 -31.38 -3.95 -11.85
N PRO A 198 -31.67 -3.31 -10.69
CA PRO A 198 -32.88 -3.60 -9.92
C PRO A 198 -34.15 -3.54 -10.78
N GLY A 199 -35.04 -4.53 -10.61
CA GLY A 199 -36.27 -4.67 -11.38
C GLY A 199 -36.13 -5.43 -12.70
N PHE A 200 -34.91 -5.77 -13.16
CA PHE A 200 -34.73 -6.61 -14.35
C PHE A 200 -35.08 -8.06 -14.07
N GLU A 201 -34.50 -8.63 -13.01
CA GLU A 201 -34.69 -10.03 -12.61
C GLU A 201 -36.16 -10.31 -12.23
N ASP A 202 -36.82 -9.37 -11.54
CA ASP A 202 -38.21 -9.50 -11.09
C ASP A 202 -39.21 -9.64 -12.25
N GLN A 203 -38.91 -9.04 -13.40
CA GLN A 203 -39.77 -9.09 -14.60
C GLN A 203 -39.59 -10.39 -15.41
N LEU A 204 -38.53 -11.15 -15.14
CA LEU A 204 -38.33 -12.46 -15.77
C LEU A 204 -38.98 -13.59 -14.94
N VAL A 205 -39.31 -13.33 -13.68
CA VAL A 205 -40.06 -14.26 -12.83
C VAL A 205 -41.47 -14.46 -13.40
N GLY A 206 -41.88 -15.73 -13.54
CA GLY A 206 -43.17 -16.14 -14.09
C GLY A 206 -43.15 -16.49 -15.57
N HIS A 207 -42.05 -16.24 -16.28
CA HIS A 207 -41.92 -16.55 -17.71
C HIS A 207 -41.22 -17.88 -17.97
N SER A 208 -41.63 -18.57 -19.05
CA SER A 208 -41.10 -19.90 -19.39
C SER A 208 -40.01 -19.83 -20.46
N ALA A 209 -39.25 -20.93 -20.59
CA ALA A 209 -38.33 -21.11 -21.70
C ALA A 209 -39.05 -20.99 -23.07
N GLY A 210 -38.42 -20.26 -24.00
CA GLY A 210 -38.95 -19.94 -25.33
C GLY A 210 -39.74 -18.64 -25.41
N GLU A 211 -39.99 -17.94 -24.30
CA GLU A 211 -40.70 -16.66 -24.29
C GLU A 211 -39.75 -15.47 -24.49
N THR A 212 -40.24 -14.44 -25.20
CA THR A 212 -39.60 -13.13 -25.29
C THR A 212 -40.38 -12.14 -24.44
N VAL A 213 -39.69 -11.51 -23.50
CA VAL A 213 -40.23 -10.58 -22.51
C VAL A 213 -39.62 -9.20 -22.73
N ASP A 214 -40.47 -8.18 -22.76
CA ASP A 214 -40.06 -6.79 -22.80
C ASP A 214 -39.87 -6.28 -21.37
N VAL A 215 -38.62 -6.18 -20.90
CA VAL A 215 -38.26 -5.73 -19.56
C VAL A 215 -37.96 -4.24 -19.58
N ILE A 216 -38.71 -3.45 -18.81
CA ILE A 216 -38.53 -1.99 -18.71
C ILE A 216 -37.94 -1.65 -17.35
N VAL A 217 -36.76 -1.04 -17.33
CA VAL A 217 -35.99 -0.78 -16.12
C VAL A 217 -35.34 0.59 -16.19
N THR A 218 -35.21 1.23 -15.03
CA THR A 218 -34.51 2.51 -14.91
C THR A 218 -33.16 2.28 -14.28
N PHE A 219 -32.10 2.78 -14.93
CA PHE A 219 -30.75 2.70 -14.39
C PHE A 219 -30.64 3.55 -13.11
N PRO A 220 -29.93 3.08 -12.08
CA PRO A 220 -29.64 3.86 -10.88
C PRO A 220 -28.94 5.20 -11.20
N GLU A 221 -29.11 6.22 -10.36
CA GLU A 221 -28.45 7.52 -10.54
C GLU A 221 -26.92 7.44 -10.38
N ASP A 222 -26.43 6.44 -9.64
CA ASP A 222 -25.03 6.18 -9.33
C ASP A 222 -24.38 5.14 -10.29
N TYR A 223 -25.01 4.88 -11.43
CA TYR A 223 -24.50 3.90 -12.40
C TYR A 223 -23.15 4.31 -12.99
N GLN A 224 -22.24 3.33 -13.16
CA GLN A 224 -20.86 3.58 -13.60
C GLN A 224 -20.75 4.26 -14.97
N ALA A 225 -21.72 4.01 -15.86
CA ALA A 225 -21.85 4.70 -17.12
C ALA A 225 -22.74 5.94 -16.96
N ALA A 226 -22.11 7.13 -16.89
CA ALA A 226 -22.81 8.41 -16.76
C ALA A 226 -23.85 8.67 -17.88
N ASP A 227 -23.65 8.05 -19.05
CA ASP A 227 -24.57 8.17 -20.18
C ASP A 227 -25.86 7.35 -20.01
N LEU A 228 -25.88 6.38 -19.09
CA LEU A 228 -27.02 5.50 -18.81
C LEU A 228 -27.69 5.82 -17.48
N ALA A 229 -26.97 6.45 -16.54
CA ALA A 229 -27.47 6.78 -15.20
C ALA A 229 -28.80 7.56 -15.23
N GLY A 230 -29.79 7.06 -14.48
CA GLY A 230 -31.13 7.68 -14.37
C GLY A 230 -32.03 7.57 -15.61
N LYS A 231 -31.59 6.88 -16.69
CA LYS A 231 -32.41 6.71 -17.89
C LYS A 231 -33.24 5.43 -17.81
N GLU A 232 -34.43 5.49 -18.40
CA GLU A 232 -35.26 4.31 -18.64
C GLU A 232 -34.76 3.58 -19.89
N ALA A 233 -34.58 2.27 -19.78
CA ALA A 233 -34.18 1.40 -20.88
C ALA A 233 -35.16 0.24 -21.02
N LYS A 234 -35.40 -0.14 -22.28
CA LYS A 234 -36.19 -1.30 -22.64
C LYS A 234 -35.26 -2.40 -23.12
N PHE A 235 -35.31 -3.54 -22.46
CA PHE A 235 -34.59 -4.75 -22.82
C PHE A 235 -35.57 -5.76 -23.40
N VAL A 236 -35.33 -6.17 -24.65
CA VAL A 236 -36.04 -7.29 -25.25
C VAL A 236 -35.26 -8.55 -24.89
N THR A 237 -35.79 -9.33 -23.95
CA THR A 237 -35.11 -10.49 -23.36
C THR A 237 -35.79 -11.79 -23.81
N THR A 238 -35.07 -12.68 -24.46
CA THR A 238 -35.55 -14.00 -24.86
C THR A 238 -34.99 -15.05 -23.91
N ILE A 239 -35.85 -15.86 -23.30
CA ILE A 239 -35.46 -16.93 -22.39
C ILE A 239 -35.28 -18.21 -23.20
N HIS A 240 -34.09 -18.80 -23.19
CA HIS A 240 -33.80 -20.07 -23.86
C HIS A 240 -34.05 -21.27 -22.96
N GLU A 241 -33.55 -21.21 -21.73
CA GLU A 241 -33.64 -22.31 -20.78
C GLU A 241 -33.93 -21.76 -19.38
N VAL A 242 -34.71 -22.51 -18.60
CA VAL A 242 -34.87 -22.27 -17.16
C VAL A 242 -34.26 -23.45 -16.43
N LYS A 243 -33.35 -23.17 -15.51
CA LYS A 243 -32.66 -24.16 -14.67
C LYS A 243 -33.04 -23.94 -13.22
N ALA A 244 -33.55 -24.97 -12.56
CA ALA A 244 -33.73 -24.96 -11.12
C ALA A 244 -32.39 -25.19 -10.43
N LYS A 245 -32.18 -24.49 -9.32
CA LYS A 245 -31.08 -24.77 -8.40
C LYS A 245 -31.47 -25.94 -7.51
N GLU A 246 -30.90 -27.12 -7.78
CA GLU A 246 -31.06 -28.30 -6.95
C GLU A 246 -30.00 -28.26 -5.84
N VAL A 247 -30.42 -27.82 -4.68
CA VAL A 247 -29.58 -27.73 -3.49
C VAL A 247 -29.53 -29.11 -2.83
N PRO A 248 -28.35 -29.69 -2.58
CA PRO A 248 -28.24 -31.00 -1.94
C PRO A 248 -28.96 -31.03 -0.58
N ALA A 249 -29.44 -32.21 -0.20
CA ALA A 249 -30.02 -32.40 1.12
C ALA A 249 -28.96 -32.14 2.21
N LEU A 250 -29.40 -31.61 3.35
CA LEU A 250 -28.52 -31.38 4.49
C LEU A 250 -28.33 -32.72 5.25
N ASP A 251 -27.47 -33.58 4.74
CA ASP A 251 -27.19 -34.92 5.28
C ASP A 251 -25.68 -35.21 5.38
N ASP A 252 -25.34 -36.42 5.81
CA ASP A 252 -23.95 -36.86 5.98
C ASP A 252 -23.20 -37.03 4.65
N GLU A 253 -23.90 -37.14 3.52
CA GLU A 253 -23.27 -37.18 2.19
C GLU A 253 -22.82 -35.79 1.78
N LEU A 254 -23.66 -34.76 2.00
CA LEU A 254 -23.25 -33.37 1.83
C LEU A 254 -22.02 -33.02 2.68
N ALA A 255 -21.94 -33.54 3.90
CA ALA A 255 -20.78 -33.29 4.76
C ALA A 255 -19.47 -33.79 4.13
N LYS A 256 -19.50 -34.98 3.53
CA LYS A 256 -18.36 -35.57 2.80
C LYS A 256 -18.04 -34.84 1.50
N ASP A 257 -19.07 -34.35 0.80
CA ASP A 257 -18.90 -33.56 -0.43
C ASP A 257 -18.26 -32.19 -0.15
N ILE A 258 -18.59 -31.58 1.00
CA ILE A 258 -18.00 -30.32 1.45
C ILE A 258 -16.56 -30.52 1.93
N ASP A 259 -16.32 -31.59 2.69
CA ASP A 259 -15.04 -31.84 3.33
C ASP A 259 -14.75 -33.35 3.40
N GLU A 260 -13.72 -33.79 2.69
CA GLU A 260 -13.35 -35.21 2.62
C GLU A 260 -12.88 -35.78 3.98
N GLU A 261 -12.59 -34.94 4.97
CA GLU A 261 -12.13 -35.34 6.30
C GLU A 261 -13.25 -35.57 7.31
N VAL A 262 -14.52 -35.27 6.98
CA VAL A 262 -15.67 -35.45 7.87
C VAL A 262 -16.61 -36.54 7.36
N GLU A 263 -17.14 -37.37 8.27
CA GLU A 263 -18.06 -38.46 7.91
C GLU A 263 -19.52 -38.11 8.17
N THR A 264 -19.79 -37.09 9.01
CA THR A 264 -21.14 -36.69 9.43
C THR A 264 -21.34 -35.18 9.43
N LEU A 265 -22.60 -34.76 9.36
CA LEU A 265 -22.97 -33.34 9.43
C LEU A 265 -22.58 -32.68 10.77
N ASP A 266 -22.64 -33.45 11.87
CA ASP A 266 -22.28 -32.95 13.20
C ASP A 266 -20.76 -32.67 13.29
N GLU A 267 -19.93 -33.52 12.70
CA GLU A 267 -18.47 -33.29 12.61
C GLU A 267 -18.14 -32.04 11.79
N LEU A 268 -18.85 -31.82 10.67
CA LEU A 268 -18.71 -30.60 9.87
C LEU A 268 -19.07 -29.34 10.69
N LYS A 269 -20.17 -29.40 11.44
CA LYS A 269 -20.61 -28.30 12.33
C LYS A 269 -19.58 -27.99 13.40
N GLU A 270 -18.99 -29.01 14.02
CA GLU A 270 -17.94 -28.82 15.03
C GLU A 270 -16.66 -28.22 14.43
N LYS A 271 -16.23 -28.69 13.26
CA LYS A 271 -15.07 -28.16 12.53
C LYS A 271 -15.27 -26.68 12.21
N TYR A 272 -16.42 -26.31 11.64
CA TYR A 272 -16.71 -24.91 11.33
C TYR A 272 -16.87 -24.03 12.56
N ARG A 273 -17.44 -24.55 13.65
CA ARG A 273 -17.49 -23.79 14.91
C ARG A 273 -16.08 -23.49 15.41
N LYS A 274 -15.16 -24.45 15.32
CA LYS A 274 -13.76 -24.27 15.72
C LYS A 274 -13.04 -23.24 14.83
N GLU A 275 -13.15 -23.36 13.51
CA GLU A 275 -12.53 -22.40 12.58
C GLU A 275 -13.08 -20.98 12.73
N LEU A 276 -14.40 -20.84 12.90
CA LEU A 276 -15.02 -19.53 13.15
C LEU A 276 -14.56 -18.95 14.49
N ALA A 277 -14.30 -19.78 15.49
CA ALA A 277 -13.79 -19.32 16.78
C ALA A 277 -12.34 -18.85 16.67
N GLU A 278 -11.49 -19.62 15.96
CA GLU A 278 -10.10 -19.23 15.67
C GLU A 278 -10.04 -17.93 14.87
N ALA A 279 -10.86 -17.80 13.82
CA ALA A 279 -10.93 -16.57 13.02
C ALA A 279 -11.42 -15.35 13.84
N LYS A 280 -12.41 -15.53 14.72
CA LYS A 280 -12.88 -14.46 15.62
C LYS A 280 -11.87 -14.15 16.74
N GLU A 281 -11.02 -15.11 17.11
CA GLU A 281 -9.91 -14.88 18.06
C GLU A 281 -8.77 -14.10 17.41
N GLU A 282 -8.38 -14.41 16.18
CA GLU A 282 -7.36 -13.65 15.43
C GLU A 282 -7.82 -12.23 15.07
N ALA A 283 -9.11 -12.05 14.81
CA ALA A 283 -9.69 -10.75 14.47
C ALA A 283 -9.88 -9.83 15.70
N TYR A 284 -9.75 -10.35 16.92
CA TYR A 284 -9.87 -9.60 18.17
C TYR A 284 -8.52 -9.11 18.68
#